data_AF-A0A1M3M4S6-F1
#
_entry.id   AF-A0A1M3M4S6-F1
#
_cell.length_a   1.000
_cell.length_b   1.000
_cell.length_c   1.000
_cell.angle_alpha   90.00
_cell.angle_beta   90.00
_cell.angle_gamma   90.00
#
_symmetry.space_group_name_H-M   'P 1'
#
loop_
_entity.id
_entity.type
_entity.pdbx_description
1 polymer ?
#
loop_
_entity_poly.entity_id
_entity_poly.type
_entity_poly.pdbx_seq_one_letter_code
_entity_poly.pdbx_strand_id
1 'polypeptide(L)'
;MRIRVRELDRPLAGFESATCKPAAAESQAAAGLIDMIGGSALFGEHLLLPEEQEKCYRAISDLRRLIGDTRHLIGEDCVSDETLLAMRAACRRYLDAAEEWDRKAGRRHAMPSYRFYQLLGAFRDVMGIYLWRLADLHDLDVDGRLASFFPAARD
;
A
#
# COMPACT_ATOMS: atom_id res chain seq x y z
N MET A 1 -4.07 11.86 -14.37
CA MET A 1 -3.49 13.12 -13.84
C MET A 1 -2.42 12.73 -12.83
N ARG A 2 -1.22 13.31 -12.87
CA ARG A 2 -0.18 13.05 -11.86
C ARG A 2 -0.15 14.18 -10.84
N ILE A 3 0.03 13.86 -9.56
CA ILE A 3 -0.02 14.80 -8.44
C ILE A 3 1.29 14.69 -7.66
N ARG A 4 1.91 15.84 -7.35
CA ARG A 4 3.05 15.91 -6.45
C ARG A 4 2.60 15.67 -5.03
N VAL A 5 3.10 14.61 -4.40
CA VAL A 5 2.70 14.25 -3.04
C VAL A 5 3.12 15.30 -2.01
N ARG A 6 4.23 16.01 -2.24
CA ARG A 6 4.69 17.11 -1.39
C ARG A 6 3.75 18.31 -1.34
N GLU A 7 2.87 18.46 -2.33
CA GLU A 7 1.90 19.54 -2.38
C GLU A 7 0.58 19.17 -1.67
N LEU A 8 0.43 17.91 -1.26
CA LEU A 8 -0.71 17.44 -0.46
C LEU A 8 -0.47 17.74 1.03
N ASP A 9 -1.56 17.97 1.78
CA ASP A 9 -1.46 18.16 3.23
C ASP A 9 -0.72 16.97 3.86
N ARG A 10 0.23 17.21 4.75
CA ARG A 10 0.95 16.11 5.41
C ARG A 10 -0.01 15.39 6.36
N PRO A 11 -0.05 14.04 6.40
CA PRO A 11 -0.76 13.34 7.44
C PRO A 11 -0.32 13.81 8.83
N LEU A 12 -1.29 13.96 9.73
CA LEU A 12 -1.11 14.42 11.12
C LEU A 12 -0.15 13.53 11.95
N ALA A 13 0.21 12.36 11.46
CA ALA A 13 1.16 11.46 12.10
C ALA A 13 2.61 11.85 11.73
N GLY A 14 3.24 12.70 12.56
CA GLY A 14 4.65 12.71 13.00
C GLY A 14 5.81 12.24 12.10
N PHE A 15 5.65 12.08 10.79
CA PHE A 15 6.74 11.68 9.92
C PHE A 15 7.72 12.84 9.76
N GLU A 16 8.95 12.67 10.25
CA GLU A 16 10.00 13.66 10.07
C GLU A 16 10.26 13.84 8.57
N SER A 17 10.38 15.07 8.08
CA SER A 17 10.80 15.31 6.70
C SER A 17 12.17 14.68 6.44
N ALA A 18 12.35 14.04 5.28
CA ALA A 18 13.61 13.41 4.92
C ALA A 18 14.77 14.43 5.01
N THR A 19 15.78 14.11 5.81
CA THR A 19 17.03 14.87 5.92
C THR A 19 18.12 14.30 5.00
N CYS A 20 18.01 13.03 4.62
CA CYS A 20 18.91 12.34 3.70
C CYS A 20 18.27 12.24 2.31
N LYS A 21 19.08 12.47 1.26
CA LYS A 21 18.62 12.37 -0.12
C LYS A 21 18.75 10.92 -0.60
N PRO A 22 17.67 10.25 -1.02
CA PRO A 22 17.72 8.86 -1.47
C PRO A 22 18.54 8.73 -2.76
N ALA A 23 19.09 7.53 -2.97
CA ALA A 23 19.83 7.23 -4.19
C ALA A 23 18.89 7.21 -5.41
N ALA A 24 19.44 7.45 -6.61
CA ALA A 24 18.65 7.42 -7.85
C ALA A 24 18.04 6.03 -8.11
N ALA A 25 18.79 4.95 -7.83
CA ALA A 25 18.30 3.58 -7.96
C ALA A 25 17.17 3.27 -6.96
N GLU A 26 17.30 3.74 -5.71
CA GLU A 26 16.27 3.61 -4.67
C GLU A 26 14.97 4.31 -5.11
N SER A 27 15.09 5.54 -5.60
CA SER A 27 13.95 6.34 -6.06
C SER A 27 13.27 5.72 -7.29
N GLN A 28 14.05 5.13 -8.21
CA GLN A 28 13.50 4.40 -9.36
C GLN A 28 12.73 3.14 -8.93
N ALA A 29 13.26 2.39 -7.96
CA ALA A 29 12.59 1.21 -7.42
C ALA A 29 11.28 1.57 -6.70
N ALA A 30 11.31 2.64 -5.89
CA ALA A 30 10.12 3.18 -5.22
C ALA A 30 9.05 3.65 -6.21
N ALA A 31 9.45 4.38 -7.26
CA ALA A 31 8.52 4.82 -8.32
C ALA A 31 7.85 3.64 -9.03
N GLY A 32 8.63 2.61 -9.39
CA GLY A 32 8.10 1.40 -10.00
C GLY A 32 7.11 0.67 -9.10
N LEU A 33 7.39 0.57 -7.80
CA LEU A 33 6.48 -0.01 -6.80
C LEU A 33 5.16 0.77 -6.72
N ILE A 34 5.23 2.11 -6.63
CA ILE A 34 4.04 2.96 -6.54
C ILE A 34 3.18 2.85 -7.81
N ASP A 35 3.79 2.89 -8.99
CA ASP A 35 3.06 2.74 -10.26
C ASP A 35 2.38 1.35 -10.36
N MET A 36 3.05 0.28 -9.93
CA MET A 36 2.44 -1.06 -9.89
C MET A 36 1.27 -1.14 -8.91
N ILE A 37 1.37 -0.48 -7.75
CA ILE A 37 0.28 -0.44 -6.76
C ILE A 37 -0.90 0.38 -7.29
N GLY A 38 -0.64 1.53 -7.92
CA GLY A 38 -1.68 2.36 -8.56
C GLY A 38 -2.37 1.68 -9.74
N GLY A 39 -1.71 0.72 -10.39
CA GLY A 39 -2.31 -0.14 -11.40
C GLY A 39 -3.16 -1.29 -10.85
N SER A 40 -3.12 -1.55 -9.54
CA SER A 40 -3.83 -2.67 -8.92
C SER A 40 -5.33 -2.39 -8.78
N ALA A 41 -6.15 -3.44 -8.97
CA ALA A 41 -7.59 -3.40 -8.66
C ALA A 41 -7.87 -3.06 -7.18
N LEU A 42 -6.89 -3.23 -6.30
CA LEU A 42 -6.99 -2.83 -4.90
C LEU A 42 -7.08 -1.32 -4.71
N PHE A 43 -6.60 -0.51 -5.66
CA PHE A 43 -6.53 0.95 -5.56
C PHE A 43 -7.17 1.66 -6.77
N GLY A 44 -8.23 1.08 -7.32
CA GLY A 44 -8.99 1.64 -8.43
C GLY A 44 -10.29 2.35 -8.01
N GLU A 45 -10.88 3.08 -8.97
CA GLU A 45 -12.16 3.77 -8.82
C GLU A 45 -13.37 2.82 -8.78
N HIS A 46 -13.20 1.58 -9.25
CA HIS A 46 -14.27 0.59 -9.26
C HIS A 46 -14.49 -0.03 -7.87
N LEU A 47 -15.76 -0.11 -7.47
CA LEU A 47 -16.18 -0.82 -6.26
C LEU A 47 -15.85 -2.30 -6.39
N LEU A 48 -15.10 -2.83 -5.42
CA LEU A 48 -14.82 -4.27 -5.35
C LEU A 48 -16.03 -5.02 -4.83
N LEU A 49 -16.42 -6.06 -5.57
CA LEU A 49 -17.57 -6.88 -5.20
C LEU A 49 -17.17 -7.96 -4.18
N PRO A 50 -18.09 -8.45 -3.33
CA PRO A 50 -17.79 -9.51 -2.36
C PRO A 50 -17.30 -10.81 -3.00
N GLU A 51 -17.65 -11.07 -4.25
CA GLU A 51 -17.24 -12.26 -5.01
C GLU A 51 -15.76 -12.17 -5.44
N GLU A 52 -15.13 -10.99 -5.31
CA GLU A 52 -13.74 -10.74 -5.70
C GLU A 52 -12.74 -10.91 -4.55
N GLN A 53 -13.18 -11.47 -3.42
CA GLN A 53 -12.34 -11.71 -2.25
C GLN A 53 -11.08 -12.51 -2.57
N GLU A 54 -11.21 -13.56 -3.39
CA GLU A 54 -10.05 -14.35 -3.84
C GLU A 54 -9.07 -13.51 -4.67
N LYS A 55 -9.58 -12.69 -5.60
CA LYS A 55 -8.73 -11.80 -6.39
C LYS A 55 -7.99 -10.81 -5.50
N CYS A 56 -8.67 -10.27 -4.49
CA CYS A 56 -8.07 -9.36 -3.52
C CYS A 56 -6.99 -10.04 -2.68
N TYR A 57 -7.26 -11.26 -2.19
CA TYR A 57 -6.29 -12.05 -1.44
C TYR A 57 -5.02 -12.30 -2.28
N ARG A 58 -5.18 -12.72 -3.54
CA ARG A 58 -4.07 -12.94 -4.47
C ARG A 58 -3.30 -11.65 -4.74
N ALA A 59 -4.00 -10.54 -5.03
CA ALA A 59 -3.37 -9.25 -5.28
C ALA A 59 -2.57 -8.72 -4.07
N ILE A 60 -3.09 -8.90 -2.85
CA ILE A 60 -2.37 -8.51 -1.62
C ILE A 60 -1.16 -9.44 -1.38
N SER A 61 -1.27 -10.72 -1.73
CA SER A 61 -0.15 -11.68 -1.66
C SER A 61 0.96 -11.32 -2.64
N ASP A 62 0.61 -10.99 -3.88
CA ASP A 62 1.56 -10.53 -4.91
C ASP A 62 2.20 -9.21 -4.51
N LEU A 63 1.42 -8.29 -3.95
CA LEU A 63 1.93 -7.03 -3.45
C LEU A 63 2.92 -7.22 -2.30
N ARG A 64 2.63 -8.12 -1.35
CA ARG A 64 3.58 -8.46 -0.27
C ARG A 64 4.91 -8.96 -0.82
N ARG A 65 4.88 -9.79 -1.87
CA ARG A 65 6.08 -10.27 -2.54
C ARG A 65 6.82 -9.12 -3.22
N LEU A 66 6.11 -8.31 -4.01
CA LEU A 66 6.66 -7.16 -4.72
C LEU A 66 7.36 -6.18 -3.77
N ILE A 67 6.72 -5.79 -2.66
CA ILE A 67 7.33 -4.90 -1.66
C ILE A 67 8.60 -5.54 -1.08
N GLY A 68 8.59 -6.86 -0.88
CA GLY A 68 9.77 -7.59 -0.43
C GLY A 68 10.92 -7.58 -1.44
N ASP A 69 10.62 -7.83 -2.70
CA ASP A 69 11.58 -7.78 -3.80
C ASP A 69 12.15 -6.36 -3.93
N THR A 70 11.31 -5.32 -3.87
CA THR A 70 11.73 -3.91 -3.87
C THR A 70 12.64 -3.59 -2.68
N ARG A 71 12.29 -4.05 -1.46
CA ARG A 71 13.12 -3.87 -0.26
C ARG A 71 14.52 -4.48 -0.44
N HIS A 72 14.60 -5.69 -1.01
CA HIS A 72 15.88 -6.34 -1.28
C HIS A 72 16.71 -5.59 -2.33
N LEU A 73 16.07 -4.99 -3.32
CA LEU A 73 16.77 -4.18 -4.34
C LEU A 73 17.34 -2.88 -3.79
N ILE A 74 16.63 -2.22 -2.86
CA ILE A 74 17.09 -0.96 -2.29
C ILE A 74 18.11 -1.14 -1.15
N GLY A 75 17.98 -2.20 -0.36
CA GLY A 75 18.85 -2.46 0.80
C GLY A 75 18.28 -1.92 2.11
N GLU A 76 18.70 -2.53 3.23
CA GLU A 76 18.06 -2.34 4.55
C GLU A 76 18.46 -1.04 5.26
N ASP A 77 19.56 -0.40 4.86
CA ASP A 77 20.03 0.88 5.42
C ASP A 77 19.46 2.11 4.67
N CYS A 78 18.46 1.89 3.82
CA CYS A 78 17.85 2.95 3.01
C CYS A 78 16.79 3.74 3.77
N VAL A 79 16.58 4.99 3.34
CA VAL A 79 15.62 5.93 3.93
C VAL A 79 14.19 5.36 3.94
N SER A 80 13.88 4.49 2.98
CA SER A 80 12.55 3.89 2.82
C SER A 80 12.36 2.53 3.49
N ASP A 81 13.36 1.96 4.18
CA ASP A 81 13.28 0.58 4.70
C ASP A 81 12.09 0.39 5.67
N GLU A 82 11.97 1.26 6.66
CA GLU A 82 10.88 1.22 7.65
C GLU A 82 9.50 1.36 6.98
N THR A 83 9.41 2.20 5.95
CA THR A 83 8.19 2.40 5.18
C THR A 83 7.80 1.09 4.47
N LEU A 84 8.73 0.43 3.79
CA LEU A 84 8.48 -0.85 3.12
C LEU A 84 8.15 -1.98 4.11
N LEU A 85 8.81 -2.02 5.27
CA LEU A 85 8.51 -2.97 6.34
C LEU A 85 7.08 -2.81 6.85
N ALA A 86 6.65 -1.57 7.08
CA ALA A 86 5.30 -1.29 7.52
C ALA A 86 4.25 -1.67 6.46
N MET A 87 4.53 -1.42 5.18
CA MET A 87 3.68 -1.88 4.08
C MET A 87 3.55 -3.42 4.05
N ARG A 88 4.66 -4.15 4.24
CA ARG A 88 4.63 -5.62 4.34
C ARG A 88 3.83 -6.10 5.55
N ALA A 89 3.93 -5.41 6.68
CA ALA A 89 3.17 -5.72 7.88
C ALA A 89 1.66 -5.55 7.66
N ALA A 90 1.25 -4.50 6.94
CA ALA A 90 -0.14 -4.30 6.55
C ALA A 90 -0.68 -5.44 5.68
N CYS A 91 0.10 -5.88 4.68
CA CYS A 91 -0.26 -7.03 3.85
C CYS A 91 -0.41 -8.30 4.70
N ARG A 92 0.57 -8.57 5.58
CA ARG A 92 0.54 -9.74 6.47
C ARG A 92 -0.70 -9.72 7.37
N ARG A 93 -1.04 -8.58 7.97
CA ARG A 93 -2.23 -8.46 8.84
C ARG A 93 -3.54 -8.83 8.11
N TYR A 94 -3.68 -8.43 6.86
CA TYR A 94 -4.84 -8.83 6.05
C TYR A 94 -4.83 -10.34 5.77
N LEU A 95 -3.70 -10.88 5.29
CA LEU A 95 -3.57 -12.29 4.90
C LEU A 95 -3.78 -13.23 6.10
N ASP A 96 -3.17 -12.93 7.25
CA ASP A 96 -3.31 -13.71 8.48
C ASP A 96 -4.78 -13.76 8.94
N ALA A 97 -5.50 -12.63 8.85
CA ALA A 97 -6.91 -12.55 9.20
C ALA A 97 -7.81 -13.32 8.22
N ALA A 98 -7.50 -13.28 6.92
CA ALA A 98 -8.21 -14.06 5.91
C ALA A 98 -7.97 -15.57 6.10
N GLU A 99 -6.74 -15.98 6.35
CA GLU A 99 -6.38 -17.39 6.59
C GLU A 99 -6.95 -17.94 7.90
N GLU A 100 -6.99 -17.13 8.95
CA GLU A 100 -7.68 -17.48 10.18
C GLU A 100 -9.17 -17.73 9.93
N TRP A 101 -9.79 -16.92 9.09
CA TRP A 101 -11.18 -17.10 8.72
C TRP A 101 -11.40 -18.38 7.91
N ASP A 102 -10.56 -18.62 6.90
CA ASP A 102 -10.63 -19.83 6.07
C ASP A 102 -10.54 -21.10 6.92
N ARG A 103 -9.65 -21.10 7.94
CA ARG A 103 -9.53 -22.22 8.90
C ARG A 103 -10.78 -22.41 9.75
N LYS A 104 -11.43 -21.33 10.19
CA LYS A 104 -12.63 -21.39 11.03
C LYS A 104 -13.89 -21.78 10.24
N ALA A 105 -14.04 -21.26 9.03
CA ALA A 105 -15.23 -21.45 8.20
C ALA A 105 -15.16 -22.68 7.29
N GLY A 106 -13.97 -23.25 7.08
CA GLY A 106 -13.75 -24.37 6.16
C GLY A 106 -13.96 -24.00 4.68
N ARG A 107 -14.03 -22.70 4.36
CA ARG A 107 -14.16 -22.18 2.99
C ARG A 107 -12.98 -21.28 2.70
N ARG A 108 -12.31 -21.51 1.57
CA ARG A 108 -11.15 -20.69 1.17
C ARG A 108 -11.58 -19.36 0.60
N HIS A 109 -10.83 -18.31 0.92
CA HIS A 109 -10.97 -16.96 0.42
C HIS A 109 -12.39 -16.38 0.58
N ALA A 110 -13.11 -16.83 1.61
CA ALA A 110 -14.52 -16.53 1.77
C ALA A 110 -14.83 -16.13 3.21
N MET A 111 -14.99 -14.83 3.42
CA MET A 111 -15.47 -14.24 4.65
C MET A 111 -16.77 -13.45 4.43
N PRO A 112 -17.55 -13.18 5.50
CA PRO A 112 -18.70 -12.30 5.42
C PRO A 112 -18.30 -10.93 4.85
N SER A 113 -19.14 -10.37 3.96
CA SER A 113 -18.82 -9.14 3.23
C SER A 113 -18.47 -7.97 4.14
N TYR A 114 -19.14 -7.83 5.30
CA TYR A 114 -18.82 -6.78 6.27
C TYR A 114 -17.38 -6.89 6.78
N ARG A 115 -16.88 -8.11 7.01
CA ARG A 115 -15.53 -8.36 7.51
C ARG A 115 -14.50 -8.13 6.42
N PHE A 116 -14.81 -8.57 5.20
CA PHE A 116 -14.00 -8.31 4.02
C PHE A 116 -13.76 -6.80 3.83
N TYR A 117 -14.83 -6.00 3.79
CA TYR A 117 -14.72 -4.56 3.60
C TYR A 117 -14.01 -3.86 4.77
N GLN A 118 -14.22 -4.30 6.01
CA GLN A 118 -13.46 -3.78 7.16
C GLN A 118 -11.95 -4.04 7.05
N LEU A 119 -11.55 -5.27 6.69
CA LEU A 119 -10.14 -5.62 6.55
C LEU A 119 -9.50 -4.90 5.36
N LEU A 120 -10.22 -4.82 4.25
CA LEU A 120 -9.75 -4.13 3.04
C LEU A 120 -9.62 -2.62 3.25
N GLY A 121 -10.59 -2.00 3.92
CA GLY A 121 -10.52 -0.58 4.30
C GLY A 121 -9.32 -0.30 5.19
N ALA A 122 -9.17 -1.07 6.29
CA ALA A 122 -8.02 -0.93 7.18
C ALA A 122 -6.67 -1.17 6.47
N PHE A 123 -6.62 -2.11 5.53
CA PHE A 123 -5.45 -2.32 4.68
C PHE A 123 -5.15 -1.08 3.82
N ARG A 124 -6.15 -0.55 3.12
CA ARG A 124 -6.03 0.63 2.25
C ARG A 124 -5.62 1.88 3.02
N ASP A 125 -6.16 2.09 4.21
CA ASP A 125 -5.82 3.25 5.05
C ASP A 125 -4.33 3.23 5.43
N VAL A 126 -3.86 2.09 5.95
CA VAL A 126 -2.44 1.92 6.32
C VAL A 126 -1.56 2.04 5.08
N MET A 127 -1.97 1.44 3.97
CA MET A 127 -1.20 1.47 2.73
C MET A 127 -1.13 2.87 2.14
N GLY A 128 -2.21 3.62 2.16
CA GLY A 128 -2.27 5.01 1.71
C GLY A 128 -1.30 5.91 2.47
N ILE A 129 -1.21 5.75 3.79
CA ILE A 129 -0.24 6.49 4.64
C ILE A 129 1.20 6.20 4.19
N TYR A 130 1.56 4.93 4.01
CA TYR A 130 2.93 4.56 3.66
C TYR A 130 3.28 4.80 2.19
N LEU A 131 2.31 4.73 1.28
CA LEU A 131 2.48 5.14 -0.11
C LEU A 131 2.73 6.65 -0.21
N TRP A 132 1.94 7.45 0.51
CA TRP A 132 2.16 8.89 0.62
C TRP A 132 3.57 9.17 1.15
N ARG A 133 3.96 8.49 2.23
CA ARG A 133 5.28 8.65 2.84
C ARG A 133 6.40 8.28 1.88
N LEU A 134 6.28 7.14 1.19
CA LEU A 134 7.27 6.68 0.23
C LEU A 134 7.44 7.71 -0.91
N ALA A 135 6.34 8.24 -1.42
CA ALA A 135 6.38 9.27 -2.45
C ALA A 135 7.02 10.59 -1.96
N ASP A 136 6.73 11.01 -0.72
CA ASP A 136 7.33 12.21 -0.09
C ASP A 136 8.85 12.08 0.09
N LEU A 137 9.31 10.91 0.60
CA LEU A 137 10.73 10.60 0.79
C LEU A 137 11.52 10.69 -0.52
N HIS A 138 10.91 10.28 -1.63
CA HIS A 138 11.54 10.20 -2.95
C HIS A 138 11.22 11.37 -3.89
N ASP A 139 10.43 12.35 -3.46
CA ASP A 139 9.97 13.48 -4.30
C ASP A 139 9.24 13.00 -5.58
N LEU A 140 8.37 12.00 -5.44
CA LEU A 140 7.69 11.36 -6.56
C LEU A 140 6.31 11.93 -6.83
N ASP A 141 6.00 12.00 -8.13
CA ASP A 141 4.64 12.19 -8.63
C ASP A 141 3.88 10.86 -8.61
N VAL A 142 2.63 10.90 -8.17
CA VAL A 142 1.75 9.71 -8.16
C VAL A 142 0.55 9.90 -9.06
N ASP A 143 -0.05 8.80 -9.51
CA ASP A 143 -1.33 8.84 -10.21
C ASP A 143 -2.42 9.41 -9.28
N GLY A 144 -3.24 10.33 -9.79
CA GLY A 144 -4.36 10.92 -9.06
C GLY A 144 -5.37 9.90 -8.55
N ARG A 145 -5.45 8.70 -9.16
CA ARG A 145 -6.26 7.58 -8.64
C ARG A 145 -5.77 7.07 -7.28
N LEU A 146 -4.46 7.15 -7.02
CA LEU A 146 -3.90 6.83 -5.70
C LEU A 146 -4.18 7.93 -4.68
N ALA A 147 -4.38 9.17 -5.15
CA ALA A 147 -4.54 10.31 -4.27
C ALA A 147 -5.74 10.15 -3.34
N SER A 148 -6.86 9.55 -3.80
CA SER A 148 -8.05 9.31 -2.96
C SER A 148 -7.81 8.36 -1.78
N PHE A 149 -6.69 7.63 -1.77
CA PHE A 149 -6.31 6.74 -0.67
C PHE A 149 -5.33 7.41 0.29
N PHE A 150 -4.87 8.63 0.01
CA PHE A 150 -3.98 9.34 0.90
C PHE A 150 -4.75 10.02 2.04
N PRO A 151 -4.17 10.06 3.25
CA PRO A 151 -4.81 10.60 4.46
C PRO A 151 -5.20 12.09 4.39
N ALA A 152 -4.80 12.79 3.34
CA ALA A 152 -4.98 14.22 3.11
C ALA A 152 -5.64 14.54 1.76
N ALA A 153 -6.16 13.52 1.07
CA ALA A 153 -7.02 13.74 -0.08
C ALA A 153 -8.25 14.50 0.42
N ARG A 154 -8.29 15.82 0.15
CA ARG A 154 -9.47 16.62 0.45
C ARG A 154 -10.62 16.11 -0.43
N ASP A 155 -11.75 15.80 0.21
CA ASP A 155 -13.05 15.66 -0.44
C ASP A 155 -13.42 16.94 -1.22
#